data_AF-A0A4Z1RH55-F1
#
_entry.id   AF-A0A4Z1RH55-F1
#
_cell.length_a   1.000
_cell.length_b   1.000
_cell.length_c   1.000
_cell.angle_alpha   90.00
_cell.angle_beta   90.00
_cell.angle_gamma   90.00
#
_symmetry.space_group_name_H-M   'P 1'
#
loop_
_entity.id
_entity.type
_entity.pdbx_description
1 polymer ?
#
loop_
_entity_poly.entity_id
_entity_poly.type
_entity_poly.pdbx_seq_one_letter_code
_entity_poly.pdbx_strand_id
1 'polypeptide(L)'
;MTTTSDREGGAAPDPDGFATVRFGRRHPAAGRREPEPLRFRDVFAAVLLALCVFSIAQGLIVWYVVSTELERMQREMATFVESMEPAWTQTPAELHTPRARGRASAHAPPLPGYPGPVTAKANGASHACAGGRTVRRLPNGWEDVGGRCRATSQ
;
A
#
# COMPACT_ATOMS: atom_id res chain seq x y z
N MET A 1 21.49 75.20 30.73
CA MET A 1 22.34 75.75 29.66
C MET A 1 23.72 75.13 29.77
N THR A 2 24.19 74.64 28.63
CA THR A 2 25.40 73.86 28.33
C THR A 2 26.69 74.70 28.34
N THR A 3 27.80 74.09 28.78
CA THR A 3 29.14 74.04 28.14
C THR A 3 30.03 73.04 28.92
N THR A 4 30.34 71.85 28.40
CA THR A 4 31.55 71.47 27.59
C THR A 4 32.86 71.87 28.27
N SER A 5 33.60 70.90 28.85
CA SER A 5 34.66 70.11 28.19
C SER A 5 36.02 70.75 28.39
N ASP A 6 36.89 70.11 29.17
CA ASP A 6 38.29 70.01 28.75
C ASP A 6 38.91 68.70 29.26
N ARG A 7 39.64 68.12 28.33
CA ARG A 7 40.25 66.80 28.33
C ARG A 7 41.75 67.09 28.40
N GLU A 8 42.47 66.45 29.32
CA GLU A 8 43.79 65.85 29.10
C GLU A 8 44.46 65.53 30.43
N GLY A 9 44.95 64.30 30.51
CA GLY A 9 45.58 63.72 31.67
C GLY A 9 45.96 62.29 31.32
N GLY A 10 46.87 62.14 30.36
CA GLY A 10 47.56 60.88 30.15
C GLY A 10 48.40 60.57 31.39
N ALA A 11 48.15 59.44 32.03
CA ALA A 11 48.97 58.90 33.09
C ALA A 11 48.92 57.37 33.07
N ALA A 12 50.05 56.80 32.66
CA ALA A 12 50.66 55.51 32.98
C ALA A 12 49.85 54.18 32.85
N PRO A 13 50.47 53.13 32.26
CA PRO A 13 49.95 51.77 32.35
C PRO A 13 49.99 51.29 33.80
N ASP A 14 48.85 50.78 34.27
CA ASP A 14 48.67 50.18 35.59
C ASP A 14 49.71 49.06 35.81
N PRO A 15 50.64 49.18 36.79
CA PRO A 15 51.74 48.24 37.00
C PRO A 15 51.34 46.99 37.80
N ASP A 16 50.08 46.88 38.20
CA ASP A 16 49.56 45.74 38.92
C ASP A 16 48.85 44.81 37.94
N GLY A 17 49.65 43.91 37.36
CA GLY A 17 49.26 42.81 36.48
C GLY A 17 48.35 41.77 37.13
N PHE A 18 47.27 42.21 37.76
CA PHE A 18 46.14 41.37 38.11
C PHE A 18 45.08 41.62 37.05
N ALA A 19 45.14 40.78 36.01
CA ALA A 19 44.06 40.61 35.07
C ALA A 19 42.74 40.65 35.84
N THR A 20 41.93 41.67 35.54
CA THR A 20 40.52 41.66 35.90
C THR A 20 39.89 40.53 35.10
N VAL A 21 40.02 39.30 35.62
CA VAL A 21 39.25 38.17 35.18
C VAL A 21 37.81 38.54 35.50
N ARG A 22 37.14 39.17 34.53
CA ARG A 22 35.69 39.19 34.47
C ARG A 22 35.30 37.73 34.43
N PHE A 23 35.04 37.15 35.60
CA PHE A 23 34.15 36.02 35.73
C PHE A 23 32.80 36.54 35.24
N GLY A 24 32.63 36.54 33.90
CA GLY A 24 31.33 36.56 33.30
C GLY A 24 30.54 35.51 34.06
N ARG A 25 29.45 35.94 34.70
CA ARG A 25 28.52 35.07 35.42
C ARG A 25 28.15 33.90 34.52
N ARG A 26 28.96 32.84 34.54
CA ARG A 26 28.49 31.49 34.26
C ARG A 26 27.69 31.17 35.49
N HIS A 27 26.41 31.48 35.47
CA HIS A 27 25.49 30.77 36.34
C HIS A 27 25.66 29.29 36.05
N PRO A 28 26.16 28.47 36.99
CA PRO A 28 26.00 27.04 36.86
C PRO A 28 24.58 26.75 37.34
N ALA A 29 23.59 27.07 36.50
CA ALA A 29 22.34 26.36 36.56
C ALA A 29 22.41 25.34 35.43
N ALA A 30 23.27 24.33 35.61
CA ALA A 30 22.90 23.00 35.18
C ALA A 30 21.60 22.72 35.92
N GLY A 31 20.49 23.12 35.30
CA GLY A 31 19.17 22.76 35.74
C GLY A 31 19.16 21.26 35.72
N ARG A 32 19.42 20.65 36.88
CA ARG A 32 18.79 19.40 37.24
C ARG A 32 17.33 19.63 36.92
N ARG A 33 16.90 19.20 35.73
CA ARG A 33 15.55 18.73 35.54
C ARG A 33 15.45 17.58 36.51
N GLU A 34 15.11 17.90 37.76
CA GLU A 34 14.43 16.93 38.60
C GLU A 34 13.32 16.35 37.71
N PRO A 35 13.21 15.02 37.60
CA PRO A 35 12.08 14.43 36.93
C PRO A 35 10.85 14.89 37.70
N GLU A 36 10.17 15.92 37.17
CA GLU A 36 8.87 16.34 37.70
C GLU A 36 8.01 15.08 37.81
N PRO A 37 7.24 14.91 38.91
CA PRO A 37 6.38 13.76 39.06
C PRO A 37 5.48 13.70 37.83
N LEU A 38 5.64 12.64 37.02
CA LEU A 38 4.94 12.43 35.76
C LEU A 38 3.47 12.80 35.94
N ARG A 39 3.06 13.94 35.39
CA ARG A 39 1.67 14.36 35.49
C ARG A 39 0.86 13.32 34.72
N PHE A 40 -0.30 12.95 35.26
CA PHE A 40 -1.20 12.00 34.59
C PHE A 40 -1.44 12.33 33.11
N ARG A 41 -1.48 13.63 32.80
CA ARG A 41 -1.61 14.15 31.43
C ARG A 41 -0.41 13.82 30.52
N ASP A 42 0.80 13.78 31.06
CA ASP A 42 2.01 13.44 30.29
C ASP A 42 2.07 11.94 30.01
N VAL A 43 1.66 11.10 30.98
CA VAL A 43 1.53 9.65 30.79
C VAL A 43 0.46 9.36 29.75
N PHE A 44 -0.70 10.01 29.85
CA PHE A 44 -1.79 9.85 28.89
C PHE A 44 -1.39 10.30 27.48
N ALA A 45 -0.71 11.45 27.35
CA ALA A 45 -0.18 11.91 26.08
C ALA A 45 0.86 10.93 25.50
N ALA A 46 1.74 10.38 26.33
CA ALA A 46 2.72 9.39 25.89
C ALA A 46 2.06 8.09 25.39
N VAL A 47 1.02 7.61 26.07
CA VAL A 47 0.26 6.43 25.62
C VAL A 47 -0.45 6.69 24.31
N LEU A 48 -1.11 7.85 24.15
CA LEU A 48 -1.74 8.22 22.88
C LEU A 48 -0.73 8.33 21.74
N LEU A 49 0.43 8.95 21.99
CA LEU A 49 1.50 9.03 20.99
C LEU A 49 2.03 7.64 20.62
N ALA A 50 2.24 6.75 21.60
CA ALA A 50 2.67 5.38 21.34
C ALA A 50 1.64 4.62 20.48
N LEU A 51 0.34 4.75 20.79
CA LEU A 51 -0.73 4.14 20.00
C LEU A 51 -0.81 4.72 18.58
N CYS A 52 -0.61 6.03 18.43
CA CYS A 52 -0.54 6.68 17.11
C CYS A 52 0.63 6.15 16.29
N VAL A 53 1.84 6.12 16.86
CA VAL A 53 3.04 5.60 16.18
C VAL A 53 2.85 4.13 15.81
N PHE A 54 2.28 3.33 16.72
CA PHE A 54 2.00 1.93 16.45
C PHE A 54 0.99 1.73 15.32
N SER A 55 -0.09 2.52 15.31
CA SER A 55 -1.12 2.47 14.26
C SER A 55 -0.55 2.90 12.90
N ILE A 56 0.28 3.95 12.88
CA ILE A 56 0.97 4.40 11.67
C ILE A 56 1.94 3.32 11.16
N ALA A 57 2.73 2.73 12.06
CA ALA A 57 3.67 1.67 11.69
C ALA A 57 2.95 0.44 11.12
N GLN A 58 1.85 0.01 11.74
CA GLN A 58 1.02 -1.08 11.21
C GLN A 58 0.41 -0.72 9.85
N GLY A 59 -0.14 0.49 9.71
CA GLY A 59 -0.67 0.98 8.44
C GLY A 59 0.38 1.00 7.34
N LEU A 60 1.60 1.45 7.64
CA LEU A 60 2.73 1.45 6.69
C LEU A 60 3.17 0.04 6.31
N ILE A 61 3.21 -0.91 7.25
CA ILE A 61 3.57 -2.31 6.97
C ILE A 61 2.52 -2.95 6.05
N VAL A 62 1.23 -2.80 6.38
CA VAL A 62 0.14 -3.33 5.56
C VAL A 62 0.13 -2.67 4.19
N TRP A 63 0.27 -1.34 4.13
CA TRP A 63 0.38 -0.60 2.88
C TRP A 63 1.56 -1.10 2.05
N TYR A 64 2.73 -1.29 2.65
CA TYR A 64 3.92 -1.77 1.94
C TYR A 64 3.73 -3.18 1.38
N VAL A 65 3.18 -4.10 2.17
CA VAL A 65 2.88 -5.47 1.70
C VAL A 65 1.87 -5.42 0.56
N VAL A 66 0.77 -4.69 0.74
CA VAL A 66 -0.26 -4.55 -0.29
C VAL A 66 0.29 -3.88 -1.54
N SER A 67 1.11 -2.83 -1.42
CA SER A 67 1.68 -2.13 -2.56
C SER A 67 2.63 -3.02 -3.36
N THR A 68 3.41 -3.89 -2.70
CA THR A 68 4.28 -4.84 -3.40
C THR A 68 3.50 -5.86 -4.22
N GLU A 69 2.37 -6.34 -3.69
CA GLU A 69 1.46 -7.23 -4.43
C GLU A 69 0.69 -6.48 -5.52
N LEU A 70 0.29 -5.22 -5.25
CA LEU A 70 -0.38 -4.37 -6.22
C LEU A 70 0.51 -4.06 -7.42
N GLU A 71 1.81 -3.80 -7.19
CA GLU A 71 2.77 -3.58 -8.27
C GLU A 71 2.93 -4.83 -9.16
N ARG A 72 2.86 -6.02 -8.55
CA ARG A 72 2.92 -7.29 -9.29
C ARG A 72 1.67 -7.50 -10.13
N MET A 73 0.49 -7.26 -9.55
CA MET A 73 -0.79 -7.34 -10.27
C MET A 73 -0.96 -6.24 -11.31
N GLN A 74 -0.44 -5.03 -11.07
CA GLN A 74 -0.49 -3.93 -12.04
C GLN A 74 0.36 -4.23 -13.27
N ARG A 75 1.53 -4.89 -13.12
CA ARG A 75 2.33 -5.29 -14.29
C ARG A 75 1.59 -6.34 -15.13
N GLU A 76 0.94 -7.30 -14.48
CA GLU A 76 0.12 -8.30 -15.16
C GLU A 76 -1.09 -7.65 -15.85
N MET A 77 -1.79 -6.73 -15.17
CA MET A 77 -2.90 -5.98 -15.76
C MET A 77 -2.46 -5.04 -16.88
N ALA A 78 -1.31 -4.37 -16.78
CA ALA A 78 -0.79 -3.50 -17.84
C ALA A 78 -0.51 -4.32 -19.11
N THR A 79 0.12 -5.50 -18.98
CA THR A 79 0.33 -6.39 -20.11
C THR A 79 -0.98 -6.95 -20.68
N PHE A 80 -1.97 -7.20 -19.83
CA PHE A 80 -3.29 -7.65 -20.25
C PHE A 80 -4.06 -6.55 -20.99
N VAL A 81 -4.09 -5.34 -20.45
CA VAL A 81 -4.74 -4.17 -21.06
C VAL A 81 -4.07 -3.85 -22.40
N GLU A 82 -2.75 -3.89 -22.48
CA GLU A 82 -2.01 -3.66 -23.74
C GLU A 82 -2.27 -4.77 -24.77
N SER A 83 -2.42 -6.02 -24.34
CA SER A 83 -2.82 -7.13 -25.23
C SER A 83 -4.24 -7.00 -25.77
N MET A 84 -5.07 -6.21 -25.10
CA MET A 84 -6.50 -6.11 -25.32
C MET A 84 -6.86 -4.75 -25.96
N GLU A 85 -5.94 -3.78 -25.94
CA GLU A 85 -5.87 -2.54 -26.74
C GLU A 85 -6.31 -2.72 -28.21
N PRO A 86 -5.80 -3.71 -28.98
CA PRO A 86 -6.23 -3.90 -30.36
C PRO A 86 -7.67 -4.43 -30.50
N ALA A 87 -8.29 -4.96 -29.44
CA ALA A 87 -9.64 -5.52 -29.49
C ALA A 87 -10.74 -4.46 -29.33
N TRP A 88 -10.46 -3.32 -28.69
CA TRP A 88 -11.43 -2.25 -28.46
C TRP A 88 -11.13 -0.93 -29.16
N THR A 89 -9.88 -0.73 -29.64
CA THR A 89 -9.55 0.41 -30.51
C THR A 89 -9.86 0.14 -31.98
N GLN A 90 -10.15 -1.11 -32.36
CA GLN A 90 -10.76 -1.42 -33.66
C GLN A 90 -12.21 -0.93 -33.65
N THR A 91 -12.41 0.27 -34.21
CA THR A 91 -13.71 0.72 -34.70
C THR A 91 -14.32 -0.35 -35.61
N PRO A 92 -15.65 -0.57 -35.57
CA PRO A 92 -16.33 -1.53 -36.44
C PRO A 92 -16.42 -0.94 -37.86
N ALA A 93 -15.28 -0.82 -38.54
CA ALA A 93 -15.25 -0.58 -39.97
C ALA A 93 -15.24 -1.94 -40.66
N GLU A 94 -16.35 -2.17 -41.37
CA GLU A 94 -16.62 -3.32 -42.22
C GLU A 94 -17.04 -4.61 -41.52
N LEU A 95 -18.35 -4.80 -41.59
CA LEU A 95 -19.10 -6.04 -41.63
C LEU A 95 -18.47 -7.06 -42.60
N HIS A 96 -17.29 -7.58 -42.29
CA HIS A 96 -16.75 -8.78 -42.91
C HIS A 96 -17.51 -9.95 -42.30
N THR A 97 -18.63 -10.28 -42.94
CA THR A 97 -19.23 -11.60 -42.85
C THR A 97 -18.10 -12.64 -42.93
N PRO A 98 -17.89 -13.47 -41.90
CA PRO A 98 -16.96 -14.57 -42.03
C PRO A 98 -17.55 -15.51 -43.06
N ARG A 99 -17.02 -15.42 -44.28
CA ARG A 99 -17.16 -16.42 -45.34
C ARG A 99 -16.91 -17.77 -44.68
N ALA A 100 -17.96 -18.59 -44.65
CA ALA A 100 -17.91 -19.96 -44.17
C ALA A 100 -16.79 -20.71 -44.91
N ARG A 101 -15.60 -20.71 -44.33
CA ARG A 101 -14.48 -21.51 -44.80
C ARG A 101 -14.73 -22.88 -44.22
N GLY A 102 -15.46 -23.69 -45.00
CA GLY A 102 -15.52 -25.12 -44.80
C GLY A 102 -14.09 -25.66 -44.75
N ARG A 103 -13.65 -26.01 -43.54
CA ARG A 103 -12.57 -26.96 -43.34
C ARG A 103 -13.11 -27.98 -42.34
N ALA A 104 -13.65 -29.06 -42.89
CA ALA A 104 -13.77 -30.29 -42.14
C ALA A 104 -12.39 -30.69 -41.59
N SER A 105 -12.42 -31.37 -40.44
CA SER A 105 -11.30 -31.97 -39.69
C SER A 105 -10.85 -31.12 -38.48
N ALA A 106 -11.00 -31.55 -37.24
CA ALA A 106 -11.16 -32.91 -36.72
C ALA A 106 -12.45 -33.06 -35.89
N HIS A 107 -13.11 -34.21 -35.97
CA HIS A 107 -14.05 -34.65 -34.95
C HIS A 107 -13.29 -34.78 -33.62
N ALA A 108 -13.16 -33.68 -32.88
CA ALA A 108 -12.85 -33.76 -31.47
C ALA A 108 -14.06 -34.44 -30.80
N PRO A 109 -13.86 -35.45 -29.94
CA PRO A 109 -14.96 -36.08 -29.23
C PRO A 109 -15.77 -34.99 -28.50
N PRO A 110 -17.11 -35.01 -28.58
CA PRO A 110 -17.93 -34.01 -27.93
C PRO A 110 -17.62 -34.02 -26.43
N LEU A 111 -17.21 -32.87 -25.91
CA LEU A 111 -16.97 -32.70 -24.47
C LEU A 111 -18.29 -32.91 -23.72
N PRO A 112 -18.24 -33.52 -22.52
CA PRO A 112 -19.44 -33.67 -21.70
C PRO A 112 -20.01 -32.29 -21.33
N GLY A 113 -21.31 -32.13 -21.53
CA GLY A 113 -22.06 -30.93 -21.17
C GLY A 113 -22.52 -31.00 -19.72
N TYR A 114 -22.14 -30.03 -18.90
CA TYR A 114 -22.63 -29.91 -17.53
C TYR A 114 -23.20 -28.52 -17.25
N PRO A 115 -24.23 -28.41 -16.39
CA PRO A 115 -24.74 -27.11 -15.95
C PRO A 115 -23.66 -26.31 -15.21
N GLY A 116 -23.80 -24.99 -15.18
CA GLY A 116 -22.93 -24.12 -14.38
C GLY A 116 -23.07 -24.41 -12.87
N PRO A 117 -22.15 -23.95 -12.02
CA PRO A 117 -22.13 -24.32 -10.58
C PRO A 117 -23.40 -23.92 -9.83
N VAL A 118 -24.01 -22.79 -10.22
CA VAL A 118 -25.26 -22.29 -9.62
C VAL A 118 -26.44 -23.18 -10.02
N THR A 119 -26.61 -23.47 -11.30
CA THR A 119 -27.69 -24.33 -11.81
C THR A 119 -27.50 -25.79 -11.40
N ALA A 120 -26.27 -26.28 -11.34
CA ALA A 120 -25.95 -27.60 -10.82
C ALA A 120 -26.34 -27.74 -9.33
N LYS A 121 -26.10 -26.70 -8.52
CA LYS A 121 -26.50 -26.69 -7.11
C LYS A 121 -28.02 -26.66 -6.95
N ALA A 122 -28.72 -25.88 -7.78
CA ALA A 122 -30.19 -25.82 -7.78
C ALA A 122 -30.84 -27.15 -8.18
N ASN A 123 -30.27 -27.83 -9.18
CA ASN A 123 -30.79 -29.09 -9.72
C ASN A 123 -30.29 -30.33 -8.96
N GLY A 124 -29.50 -30.17 -7.90
CA GLY A 124 -28.93 -31.29 -7.14
C GLY A 124 -27.91 -32.12 -7.93
N ALA A 125 -27.31 -31.58 -9.00
CA ALA A 125 -26.36 -32.30 -9.82
C ALA A 125 -25.02 -32.51 -9.09
N SER A 126 -24.44 -33.70 -9.25
CA SER A 126 -23.16 -34.07 -8.66
C SER A 126 -21.95 -33.45 -9.37
N HIS A 127 -22.14 -32.98 -10.60
CA HIS A 127 -21.09 -32.40 -11.45
C HIS A 127 -21.57 -31.08 -12.06
N ALA A 128 -20.65 -30.13 -12.21
CA ALA A 128 -20.88 -28.85 -12.88
C ALA A 128 -19.72 -28.50 -13.81
N CYS A 129 -19.95 -27.55 -14.71
CA CYS A 129 -18.90 -26.95 -15.54
C CYS A 129 -18.52 -25.56 -15.02
N ALA A 130 -17.32 -25.43 -14.46
CA ALA A 130 -16.78 -24.17 -13.96
C ALA A 130 -15.55 -23.77 -14.78
N GLY A 131 -15.65 -22.68 -15.56
CA GLY A 131 -14.52 -22.20 -16.37
C GLY A 131 -14.00 -23.23 -17.39
N GLY A 132 -14.86 -24.10 -17.91
CA GLY A 132 -14.48 -25.16 -18.86
C GLY A 132 -13.88 -26.42 -18.21
N ARG A 133 -13.86 -26.51 -16.88
CA ARG A 133 -13.43 -27.70 -16.14
C ARG A 133 -14.59 -28.34 -15.38
N THR A 134 -14.62 -29.68 -15.41
CA THR A 134 -15.57 -30.48 -14.65
C THR A 134 -15.22 -30.36 -13.18
N VAL A 135 -16.21 -29.93 -12.39
CA VAL A 135 -16.10 -29.89 -10.94
C VAL A 135 -17.12 -30.83 -10.30
N ARG A 136 -16.71 -31.54 -9.25
CA ARG A 136 -17.55 -32.43 -8.46
C ARG A 136 -18.05 -31.71 -7.22
N ARG A 137 -19.31 -31.98 -6.86
CA ARG A 137 -19.96 -31.40 -5.68
C ARG A 137 -19.41 -32.00 -4.40
N LEU A 138 -18.91 -31.14 -3.51
CA LEU A 138 -18.55 -31.47 -2.12
C LEU A 138 -19.62 -30.88 -1.17
N PRO A 139 -19.69 -31.35 0.08
CA PRO A 139 -20.64 -30.81 1.07
C PRO A 139 -20.56 -29.28 1.20
N ASN A 140 -19.35 -28.72 1.12
CA ASN A 140 -19.07 -27.30 1.34
C ASN A 140 -18.56 -26.58 0.09
N GLY A 141 -18.66 -27.17 -1.11
CA GLY A 141 -18.10 -26.51 -2.31
C GLY A 141 -18.02 -27.39 -3.55
N TRP A 142 -17.02 -27.08 -4.37
CA TRP A 142 -16.73 -27.74 -5.65
C TRP A 142 -15.25 -28.11 -5.69
N GLU A 143 -14.96 -29.35 -6.10
CA GLU A 143 -13.60 -29.84 -6.30
C GLU A 143 -13.38 -30.07 -7.80
N ASP A 144 -12.26 -29.59 -8.32
CA ASP A 144 -11.88 -29.85 -9.70
C ASP A 144 -11.45 -31.32 -9.89
N VAL A 145 -12.08 -32.00 -10.84
CA VAL A 145 -11.77 -33.41 -11.16
C VAL A 145 -10.97 -33.54 -12.46
N GLY A 146 -10.46 -32.45 -13.01
CA GLY A 146 -9.46 -32.44 -14.08
C GLY A 146 -9.97 -32.74 -15.49
N GLY A 147 -11.29 -32.93 -15.67
CA GLY A 147 -11.92 -33.11 -16.97
C GLY A 147 -12.27 -31.77 -17.64
N ARG A 148 -12.23 -31.70 -18.97
CA ARG A 148 -12.78 -30.56 -19.72
C ARG A 148 -14.29 -30.75 -19.91
N CYS A 149 -15.03 -29.67 -19.80
CA CYS A 149 -16.48 -29.65 -20.01
C CYS A 149 -16.91 -28.46 -20.85
N ARG A 150 -18.14 -28.58 -21.37
CA ARG A 150 -18.87 -27.46 -21.95
C ARG A 150 -19.99 -27.04 -20.99
N ALA A 151 -20.08 -25.76 -20.70
CA ALA A 151 -21.19 -25.23 -19.91
C ALA A 151 -22.48 -25.30 -20.73
N THR A 152 -23.52 -25.86 -20.14
CA THR A 152 -24.87 -25.90 -20.72
C THR A 152 -25.82 -25.07 -19.87
N SER A 153 -26.54 -24.14 -20.48
CA SER A 153 -27.73 -23.54 -19.87
C SER A 153 -28.88 -24.53 -20.07
N GLN A 154 -29.47 -24.99 -18.97
CA GLN A 154 -30.79 -25.62 -18.96
C GLN A 154 -31.81 -24.59 -18.50
#